data_AF-A0A2N7R2G5-F1
#
_entry.id   AF-A0A2N7R2G5-F1
#
_cell.length_a   1.000
_cell.length_b   1.000
_cell.length_c   1.000
_cell.angle_alpha   90.00
_cell.angle_beta   90.00
_cell.angle_gamma   90.00
#
_symmetry.space_group_name_H-M   'P 1'
#
loop_
_entity.id
_entity.type
_entity.pdbx_description
1 polymer ?
#
loop_
_entity_poly.entity_id
_entity_poly.type
_entity_poly.pdbx_seq_one_letter_code
_entity_poly.pdbx_strand_id
1 'polypeptide(L)'
;MFNRAIPLVLVAAVWLLSSSSGAWAVPTVQAQVRPPDAAGLMREAQRLSREGSLTEATVSARAAMEAGRQGSGGAFDFTELEAGDLLVDLLHKQGRYDEARRAAEEQIAYWEQQTAAMARSNRRDPRITSMLGRAIEASMMAGEKAHVARLQEKLFAVVRPDPGQWRLSSDEPRLRYNLADFSMPLTVGQWKLTKFQPAEKRDSHTLVLYTQALPGGRLSAEISLSYDEDQRKVSAAERQAQLSAYRERHTPNALEVAMPDLAFDGLTAFKRGEPSECEGEECINVHWLTYRGDWRMDIDITFGLRDEAQAAEQMRQLFCALNWHSAPPLFRERPMARQIRDIEVVASLEDGVAKAAELAKQALPDAHFSAEIALLQTYIGVSQYQRADFDAARQALGLAVPAWEETFSNEILYRSALDHGADIAYRQGRSQDAVALNRKLIEWQESDATLGWAVPKDENALVNNRKGVHLPLRVGDYRLRPDTQGRFYYENLQTGAQLGLTVGMPVSSDQELESTLRSFMSKNLNLQAAGLHKTTFSPRSAVHGAAPATGHKWEFEVSPLPEAQGSSSADPVTDASRKTPTKMAFWIVDRNEHRSMLRAPVTDSGRSRTEADQIAQALSW
;
A
#
# COMPACT_ATOMS: atom_id res chain seq x y z
N MET A 1 12.19 -67.96 -45.57
CA MET A 1 11.83 -68.04 -44.14
C MET A 1 13.09 -68.33 -43.34
N PHE A 2 13.09 -67.93 -42.06
CA PHE A 2 14.24 -67.88 -41.13
C PHE A 2 15.29 -66.75 -41.34
N ASN A 3 15.43 -65.98 -40.26
CA ASN A 3 16.66 -65.46 -39.63
C ASN A 3 17.71 -64.60 -40.38
N ARG A 4 18.01 -63.48 -39.68
CA ARG A 4 19.36 -62.95 -39.35
C ARG A 4 20.22 -62.25 -40.41
N ALA A 5 20.82 -61.16 -39.91
CA ALA A 5 22.20 -60.69 -40.13
C ALA A 5 22.64 -60.13 -41.50
N ILE A 6 22.98 -58.84 -41.50
CA ILE A 6 24.36 -58.30 -41.67
C ILE A 6 25.33 -59.28 -42.35
N PRO A 7 25.87 -58.97 -43.55
CA PRO A 7 26.97 -57.98 -43.68
C PRO A 7 26.76 -56.96 -44.82
N LEU A 8 27.27 -55.71 -44.74
CA LEU A 8 28.67 -55.23 -44.66
C LEU A 8 29.49 -55.45 -45.97
N VAL A 9 29.94 -54.33 -46.54
CA VAL A 9 31.19 -54.11 -47.31
C VAL A 9 31.24 -54.25 -48.86
N LEU A 10 31.90 -53.23 -49.46
CA LEU A 10 32.55 -53.10 -50.78
C LEU A 10 31.72 -53.03 -52.09
N VAL A 11 31.72 -51.84 -52.70
CA VAL A 11 32.36 -51.46 -54.00
C VAL A 11 32.35 -49.91 -54.04
N ALA A 12 33.46 -49.20 -53.78
CA ALA A 12 34.45 -48.73 -54.78
C ALA A 12 33.81 -47.99 -56.00
N ALA A 13 33.49 -46.70 -55.86
CA ALA A 13 34.37 -45.55 -56.12
C ALA A 13 34.57 -45.17 -57.61
N VAL A 14 33.97 -44.04 -58.03
CA VAL A 14 34.53 -43.16 -59.07
C VAL A 14 34.42 -41.70 -58.60
N TRP A 15 35.49 -40.96 -58.85
CA TRP A 15 35.88 -39.67 -58.26
C TRP A 15 35.50 -38.44 -59.13
N LEU A 16 35.79 -37.25 -58.55
CA LEU A 16 35.78 -35.88 -59.12
C LEU A 16 34.36 -35.23 -59.14
N LEU A 17 34.16 -33.94 -58.82
CA LEU A 17 35.05 -32.91 -58.23
C LEU A 17 34.23 -31.72 -57.66
N SER A 18 34.58 -31.17 -56.49
CA SER A 18 34.72 -29.70 -56.25
C SER A 18 34.99 -29.35 -54.77
N SER A 19 36.19 -28.82 -54.51
CA SER A 19 36.47 -27.67 -53.64
C SER A 19 36.06 -27.67 -52.15
N SER A 20 37.06 -27.92 -51.30
CA SER A 20 37.59 -27.01 -50.25
C SER A 20 37.71 -27.62 -48.84
N SER A 21 38.95 -27.68 -48.36
CA SER A 21 39.33 -28.26 -47.07
C SER A 21 39.39 -27.20 -45.98
N GLY A 22 38.56 -27.33 -44.96
CA GLY A 22 38.73 -26.64 -43.68
C GLY A 22 38.91 -27.67 -42.57
N ALA A 23 40.05 -27.62 -41.86
CA ALA A 23 40.27 -28.49 -40.71
C ALA A 23 39.48 -27.97 -39.50
N TRP A 24 38.44 -28.69 -39.09
CA TRP A 24 37.71 -28.38 -37.86
C TRP A 24 38.31 -29.17 -36.70
N ALA A 25 39.12 -28.46 -35.90
CA ALA A 25 39.45 -28.90 -34.56
C ALA A 25 38.15 -29.10 -33.76
N VAL A 26 38.03 -30.20 -33.03
CA VAL A 26 36.91 -30.42 -32.12
C VAL A 26 37.02 -29.39 -30.99
N PRO A 27 36.07 -28.46 -30.84
CA PRO A 27 36.01 -27.67 -29.63
C PRO A 27 35.35 -28.53 -28.56
N THR A 28 36.11 -28.92 -27.54
CA THR A 28 35.55 -29.28 -26.23
C THR A 28 34.86 -28.04 -25.67
N VAL A 29 33.60 -27.85 -26.06
CA VAL A 29 32.69 -26.95 -25.37
C VAL A 29 32.35 -27.62 -24.04
N GLN A 30 33.23 -27.44 -23.06
CA GLN A 30 32.77 -27.35 -21.68
C GLN A 30 31.83 -26.15 -21.65
N ALA A 31 30.54 -26.41 -21.83
CA ALA A 31 29.52 -25.47 -21.42
C ALA A 31 29.75 -25.27 -19.93
N GLN A 32 30.30 -24.11 -19.57
CA GLN A 32 30.19 -23.60 -18.21
C GLN A 32 28.69 -23.46 -17.97
N VAL A 33 28.10 -24.49 -17.38
CA VAL A 33 26.76 -24.44 -16.82
C VAL A 33 26.85 -23.39 -15.73
N ARG A 34 26.51 -22.16 -16.10
CA ARG A 34 26.36 -21.04 -15.19
C ARG A 34 25.41 -21.57 -14.09
N PRO A 35 25.77 -21.46 -12.80
CA PRO A 35 24.88 -21.91 -11.74
C PRO A 35 23.52 -21.28 -11.99
N PRO A 36 22.42 -22.06 -11.97
CA PRO A 36 21.11 -21.56 -12.36
C PRO A 36 20.76 -20.34 -11.51
N ASP A 37 20.30 -19.30 -12.19
CA ASP A 37 19.73 -18.13 -11.51
C ASP A 37 18.47 -18.52 -10.71
N ALA A 38 18.01 -17.62 -9.84
CA ALA A 38 16.86 -17.89 -8.98
C ALA A 38 15.64 -18.39 -9.80
N ALA A 39 15.36 -17.74 -10.93
CA ALA A 39 14.28 -18.11 -11.85
C ALA A 39 14.50 -19.48 -12.55
N GLY A 40 15.74 -19.89 -12.78
CA GLY A 40 16.10 -21.24 -13.21
C GLY A 40 15.80 -22.29 -12.14
N LEU A 41 16.23 -22.04 -10.91
CA LEU A 41 15.97 -22.91 -9.75
C LEU A 41 14.46 -23.03 -9.45
N MET A 42 13.71 -21.94 -9.56
CA MET A 42 12.26 -21.92 -9.33
C MET A 42 11.49 -22.74 -10.38
N ARG A 43 11.84 -22.59 -11.67
CA ARG A 43 11.25 -23.41 -12.75
C ARG A 43 11.55 -24.90 -12.55
N GLU A 44 12.74 -25.22 -12.07
CA GLU A 44 13.13 -26.59 -11.74
C GLU A 44 12.33 -27.14 -10.54
N ALA A 45 12.14 -26.34 -9.48
CA ALA A 45 11.29 -26.71 -8.35
C ALA A 45 9.83 -26.98 -8.78
N GLN A 46 9.26 -26.12 -9.64
CA GLN A 46 7.92 -26.30 -10.22
C GLN A 46 7.83 -27.51 -11.16
N ARG A 47 8.91 -27.89 -11.84
CA ARG A 47 8.97 -29.09 -12.69
C ARG A 47 8.97 -30.35 -11.82
N LEU A 48 9.90 -30.44 -10.87
CA LEU A 48 10.01 -31.55 -9.92
C LEU A 48 8.73 -31.71 -9.08
N SER A 49 8.07 -30.61 -8.71
CA SER A 49 6.77 -30.65 -8.03
C SER A 49 5.65 -31.26 -8.87
N ARG A 50 5.67 -31.06 -10.20
CA ARG A 50 4.69 -31.65 -11.14
C ARG A 50 4.99 -33.12 -11.44
N GLU A 51 6.25 -33.52 -11.34
CA GLU A 51 6.71 -34.90 -11.52
C GLU A 51 6.57 -35.76 -10.25
N GLY A 52 6.18 -35.16 -9.11
CA GLY A 52 6.02 -35.85 -7.83
C GLY A 52 7.31 -36.03 -7.02
N SER A 53 8.45 -35.51 -7.51
CA SER A 53 9.75 -35.46 -6.82
C SER A 53 9.76 -34.41 -5.70
N LEU A 54 8.85 -34.52 -4.72
CA LEU A 54 8.60 -33.48 -3.71
C LEU A 54 9.85 -33.11 -2.90
N THR A 55 10.69 -34.07 -2.53
CA THR A 55 11.93 -33.84 -1.77
C THR A 55 12.95 -33.03 -2.58
N GLU A 56 13.12 -33.36 -3.86
CA GLU A 56 14.05 -32.65 -4.77
C GLU A 56 13.51 -31.26 -5.11
N ALA A 57 12.19 -31.15 -5.33
CA ALA A 57 11.49 -29.88 -5.48
C ALA A 57 11.68 -28.96 -4.26
N THR A 58 11.69 -29.53 -3.05
CA THR A 58 11.90 -28.79 -1.79
C THR A 58 13.31 -28.19 -1.74
N VAL A 59 14.32 -28.97 -2.13
CA VAL A 59 15.72 -28.51 -2.20
C VAL A 59 15.85 -27.39 -3.24
N SER A 60 15.29 -27.58 -4.45
CA SER A 60 15.31 -26.57 -5.51
C SER A 60 14.54 -25.30 -5.13
N ALA A 61 13.40 -25.40 -4.44
CA ALA A 61 12.63 -24.25 -3.96
C ALA A 61 13.40 -23.46 -2.89
N ARG A 62 14.02 -24.13 -1.92
CA ARG A 62 14.88 -23.47 -0.92
C ARG A 62 16.08 -22.78 -1.59
N ALA A 63 16.73 -23.43 -2.55
CA ALA A 63 17.83 -22.82 -3.29
C ALA A 63 17.38 -21.61 -4.12
N ALA A 64 16.21 -21.66 -4.78
CA ALA A 64 15.64 -20.54 -5.52
C ALA A 64 15.33 -19.34 -4.62
N MET A 65 14.73 -19.61 -3.45
CA MET A 65 14.43 -18.63 -2.41
C MET A 65 15.71 -17.95 -1.93
N GLU A 66 16.71 -18.73 -1.51
CA GLU A 66 18.00 -18.20 -1.00
C GLU A 66 18.79 -17.43 -2.08
N ALA A 67 18.76 -17.87 -3.34
CA ALA A 67 19.33 -17.14 -4.47
C ALA A 67 18.61 -15.81 -4.73
N GLY A 68 17.27 -15.80 -4.66
CA GLY A 68 16.45 -14.58 -4.78
C GLY A 68 16.77 -13.55 -3.71
N ARG A 69 17.03 -13.98 -2.46
CA ARG A 69 17.46 -13.09 -1.36
C ARG A 69 18.83 -12.45 -1.59
N GLN A 70 19.71 -13.09 -2.36
CA GLN A 70 21.07 -12.64 -2.66
C GLN A 70 21.16 -11.77 -3.92
N GLY A 71 20.08 -11.70 -4.72
CA GLY A 71 20.01 -10.95 -5.97
C GLY A 71 20.12 -9.43 -5.78
N SER A 72 21.32 -8.88 -5.93
CA SER A 72 21.56 -7.44 -5.78
C SER A 72 21.12 -6.63 -7.02
N GLY A 73 19.91 -6.08 -6.99
CA GLY A 73 19.60 -4.82 -7.70
C GLY A 73 19.14 -4.90 -9.15
N GLY A 74 18.30 -5.88 -9.51
CA GLY A 74 17.44 -5.83 -10.70
C GLY A 74 15.99 -5.53 -10.31
N ALA A 75 15.25 -4.76 -11.11
CA ALA A 75 13.84 -4.47 -10.82
C ALA A 75 12.94 -5.69 -11.08
N PHE A 76 11.96 -5.90 -10.20
CA PHE A 76 10.87 -6.90 -10.32
C PHE A 76 11.26 -8.39 -10.34
N ASP A 77 12.30 -8.81 -9.59
CA ASP A 77 12.47 -10.24 -9.25
C ASP A 77 11.64 -10.60 -8.00
N PHE A 78 10.56 -11.35 -8.20
CA PHE A 78 9.69 -11.88 -7.14
C PHE A 78 9.99 -13.35 -6.78
N THR A 79 11.03 -13.95 -7.35
CA THR A 79 11.34 -15.38 -7.17
C THR A 79 11.51 -15.78 -5.71
N GLU A 80 12.04 -14.88 -4.88
CA GLU A 80 12.18 -15.04 -3.43
C GLU A 80 10.85 -15.41 -2.75
N LEU A 81 9.78 -14.71 -3.14
CA LEU A 81 8.44 -14.89 -2.62
C LEU A 81 7.79 -16.17 -3.17
N GLU A 82 7.79 -16.34 -4.50
CA GLU A 82 7.16 -17.51 -5.12
C GLU A 82 7.81 -18.82 -4.68
N ALA A 83 9.13 -18.85 -4.57
CA ALA A 83 9.88 -20.01 -4.10
C ALA A 83 9.68 -20.26 -2.59
N GLY A 84 9.56 -19.19 -1.79
CA GLY A 84 9.17 -19.29 -0.38
C GLY A 84 7.78 -19.88 -0.19
N ASP A 85 6.81 -19.45 -1.00
CA ASP A 85 5.46 -19.98 -0.95
C ASP A 85 5.41 -21.46 -1.36
N LEU A 86 6.06 -21.81 -2.48
CA LEU A 86 6.16 -23.20 -2.97
C LEU A 86 6.89 -24.12 -1.97
N LEU A 87 7.94 -23.65 -1.31
CA LEU A 87 8.68 -24.41 -0.29
C LEU A 87 7.76 -24.88 0.84
N VAL A 88 6.90 -23.99 1.34
CA VAL A 88 5.94 -24.30 2.41
C VAL A 88 4.88 -25.30 1.92
N ASP A 89 4.39 -25.19 0.68
CA ASP A 89 3.44 -26.16 0.10
C ASP A 89 4.06 -27.55 -0.05
N LEU A 90 5.30 -27.62 -0.53
CA LEU A 90 6.00 -28.87 -0.73
C LEU A 90 6.26 -29.60 0.60
N LEU A 91 6.65 -28.86 1.64
CA LEU A 91 6.82 -29.42 2.99
C LEU A 91 5.47 -29.88 3.58
N HIS A 92 4.40 -29.10 3.38
CA HIS A 92 3.05 -29.48 3.81
C HIS A 92 2.55 -30.75 3.09
N LYS A 93 2.78 -30.88 1.78
CA LYS A 93 2.46 -32.09 0.97
C LYS A 93 3.27 -33.32 1.38
N GLN A 94 4.45 -33.14 1.97
CA GLN A 94 5.26 -34.23 2.56
C GLN A 94 4.86 -34.58 4.00
N GLY A 95 3.89 -33.90 4.61
CA GLY A 95 3.55 -34.07 6.03
C GLY A 95 4.62 -33.51 7.00
N ARG A 96 5.59 -32.74 6.50
CA ARG A 96 6.69 -32.13 7.28
C ARG A 96 6.25 -30.79 7.86
N TYR A 97 5.19 -30.84 8.67
CA TYR A 97 4.44 -29.64 9.08
C TYR A 97 5.24 -28.70 10.00
N ASP A 98 6.07 -29.23 10.89
CA ASP A 98 6.95 -28.44 11.76
C ASP A 98 8.06 -27.72 10.97
N GLU A 99 8.52 -28.30 9.84
CA GLU A 99 9.44 -27.67 8.91
C GLU A 99 8.72 -26.65 8.01
N ALA A 100 7.49 -26.93 7.57
CA ALA A 100 6.65 -25.99 6.82
C ALA A 100 6.38 -24.71 7.65
N ARG A 101 6.03 -24.86 8.94
CA ARG A 101 5.94 -23.75 9.89
C ARG A 101 7.25 -22.98 9.96
N ARG A 102 8.39 -23.67 10.17
CA ARG A 102 9.70 -23.01 10.30
C ARG A 102 10.09 -22.23 9.04
N ALA A 103 9.83 -22.76 7.85
CA ALA A 103 10.06 -22.05 6.59
C ALA A 103 9.15 -20.82 6.44
N ALA A 104 7.89 -20.90 6.85
CA ALA A 104 6.97 -19.77 6.85
C ALA A 104 7.41 -18.66 7.84
N GLU A 105 7.86 -19.05 9.05
CA GLU A 105 8.40 -18.09 10.03
C GLU A 105 9.74 -17.47 9.59
N GLU A 106 10.61 -18.25 8.93
CA GLU A 106 11.84 -17.77 8.30
C GLU A 106 11.53 -16.67 7.25
N GLN A 107 10.48 -16.88 6.45
CA GLN A 107 10.04 -15.90 5.46
C GLN A 107 9.49 -14.61 6.07
N ILE A 108 8.60 -14.74 7.06
CA ILE A 108 8.06 -13.60 7.79
C ILE A 108 9.19 -12.76 8.41
N ALA A 109 10.16 -13.41 9.06
CA ALA A 109 11.29 -12.72 9.68
C ALA A 109 12.17 -11.99 8.64
N TYR A 110 12.34 -12.54 7.44
CA TYR A 110 13.09 -11.91 6.35
C TYR A 110 12.38 -10.63 5.84
N TRP A 111 11.07 -10.68 5.60
CA TRP A 111 10.31 -9.49 5.16
C TRP A 111 10.18 -8.42 6.26
N GLU A 112 10.09 -8.82 7.54
CA GLU A 112 10.16 -7.91 8.69
C GLU A 112 11.52 -7.19 8.75
N GLN A 113 12.63 -7.91 8.54
CA GLN A 113 13.97 -7.34 8.48
C GLN A 113 14.16 -6.39 7.29
N GLN A 114 13.68 -6.75 6.09
CA GLN A 114 13.71 -5.85 4.93
C GLN A 114 12.95 -4.54 5.19
N THR A 115 11.74 -4.65 5.76
CA THR A 115 10.89 -3.48 6.07
C THR A 115 11.58 -2.56 7.08
N ALA A 116 12.14 -3.14 8.14
CA ALA A 116 12.90 -2.39 9.15
C ALA A 116 14.18 -1.73 8.57
N ALA A 117 14.92 -2.45 7.71
CA ALA A 117 16.16 -1.96 7.10
C ALA A 117 15.92 -0.82 6.09
N MET A 118 14.80 -0.84 5.37
CA MET A 118 14.40 0.25 4.47
C MET A 118 13.82 1.46 5.21
N ALA A 119 13.64 1.38 6.54
CA ALA A 119 12.98 2.39 7.38
C ALA A 119 11.58 2.83 6.88
N ARG A 120 10.97 2.01 6.01
CA ARG A 120 9.67 2.27 5.39
C ARG A 120 8.60 2.41 6.46
N SER A 121 7.68 3.34 6.22
CA SER A 121 6.49 3.56 7.04
C SER A 121 5.68 2.27 7.26
N ASN A 122 4.93 2.29 8.36
CA ASN A 122 4.36 1.14 9.06
C ASN A 122 3.22 0.39 8.31
N ARG A 123 3.17 0.41 6.97
CA ARG A 123 2.10 -0.18 6.15
C ARG A 123 1.88 -1.66 6.45
N ARG A 124 0.63 -2.14 6.37
CA ARG A 124 0.30 -3.58 6.45
C ARG A 124 0.93 -4.29 5.25
N ASP A 125 1.73 -5.32 5.49
CA ASP A 125 2.26 -6.19 4.44
C ASP A 125 1.35 -7.42 4.28
N PRO A 126 0.60 -7.56 3.17
CA PRO A 126 -0.30 -8.69 2.95
C PRO A 126 0.45 -10.03 2.80
N ARG A 127 1.75 -10.00 2.47
CA ARG A 127 2.59 -11.21 2.37
C ARG A 127 2.77 -11.85 3.73
N ILE A 128 3.04 -11.03 4.76
CA ILE A 128 3.20 -11.48 6.15
C ILE A 128 1.90 -12.10 6.68
N THR A 129 0.75 -11.46 6.46
CA THR A 129 -0.53 -11.99 6.97
C THR A 129 -0.96 -13.28 6.26
N SER A 130 -0.73 -13.40 4.95
CA SER A 130 -0.94 -14.65 4.20
C SER A 130 -0.05 -15.79 4.73
N MET A 131 1.26 -15.54 4.85
CA MET A 131 2.23 -16.53 5.32
C MET A 131 1.99 -16.94 6.79
N LEU A 132 1.50 -16.02 7.64
CA LEU A 132 1.07 -16.34 9.01
C LEU A 132 -0.08 -17.35 9.02
N GLY A 133 -1.07 -17.21 8.13
CA GLY A 133 -2.15 -18.18 7.98
C GLY A 133 -1.65 -19.60 7.66
N ARG A 134 -0.65 -19.70 6.77
CA ARG A 134 0.01 -20.97 6.40
C ARG A 134 0.85 -21.54 7.54
N ALA A 135 1.55 -20.69 8.31
CA ALA A 135 2.28 -21.09 9.50
C ALA A 135 1.35 -21.61 10.62
N ILE A 136 0.21 -20.96 10.85
CA ILE A 136 -0.84 -21.41 11.79
C ILE A 136 -1.38 -22.77 11.36
N GLU A 137 -1.62 -22.96 10.06
CA GLU A 137 -2.11 -24.21 9.52
C GLU A 137 -1.14 -25.37 9.71
N ALA A 138 0.12 -25.18 9.35
CA ALA A 138 1.18 -26.15 9.58
C ALA A 138 1.36 -26.46 11.09
N SER A 139 1.33 -25.44 11.96
CA SER A 139 1.42 -25.63 13.42
C SER A 139 0.31 -26.55 13.96
N MET A 140 -0.92 -26.39 13.47
CA MET A 140 -2.05 -27.20 13.90
C MET A 140 -1.91 -28.65 13.42
N MET A 141 -1.48 -28.86 12.17
CA MET A 141 -1.23 -30.19 11.62
C MET A 141 -0.07 -30.91 12.32
N ALA A 142 0.92 -30.17 12.82
CA ALA A 142 1.99 -30.69 13.69
C ALA A 142 1.55 -30.96 15.15
N GLY A 143 0.34 -30.57 15.55
CA GLY A 143 -0.14 -30.64 16.93
C GLY A 143 0.47 -29.60 17.88
N GLU A 144 1.19 -28.61 17.35
CA GLU A 144 1.95 -27.59 18.10
C GLU A 144 1.04 -26.46 18.63
N LYS A 145 0.10 -26.77 19.53
CA LYS A 145 -0.90 -25.81 20.05
C LYS A 145 -0.32 -24.48 20.58
N ALA A 146 0.85 -24.51 21.20
CA ALA A 146 1.53 -23.31 21.68
C ALA A 146 2.05 -22.41 20.53
N HIS A 147 2.45 -23.01 19.40
CA HIS A 147 2.81 -22.26 18.20
C HIS A 147 1.59 -21.68 17.50
N VAL A 148 0.46 -22.40 17.45
CA VAL A 148 -0.84 -21.89 16.96
C VAL A 148 -1.23 -20.60 17.69
N ALA A 149 -1.29 -20.63 19.02
CA ALA A 149 -1.66 -19.46 19.84
C ALA A 149 -0.74 -18.25 19.58
N ARG A 150 0.58 -18.44 19.69
CA ARG A 150 1.59 -17.38 19.43
C ARG A 150 1.49 -16.80 18.01
N LEU A 151 1.20 -17.63 17.00
CA LEU A 151 1.07 -17.15 15.62
C LEU A 151 -0.25 -16.42 15.37
N GLN A 152 -1.33 -16.78 16.07
CA GLN A 152 -2.60 -16.04 16.05
C GLN A 152 -2.50 -14.70 16.79
N GLU A 153 -1.77 -14.64 17.90
CA GLU A 153 -1.37 -13.38 18.55
C GLU A 153 -0.53 -12.52 17.60
N LYS A 154 0.46 -13.10 16.91
CA LYS A 154 1.25 -12.39 15.90
C LYS A 154 0.40 -11.91 14.72
N LEU A 155 -0.58 -12.69 14.26
CA LEU A 155 -1.53 -12.26 13.21
C LEU A 155 -2.29 -11.00 13.64
N PHE A 156 -2.87 -10.99 14.85
CA PHE A 156 -3.54 -9.80 15.39
C PHE A 156 -2.56 -8.60 15.51
N ALA A 157 -1.35 -8.84 16.02
CA ALA A 157 -0.33 -7.81 16.22
C ALA A 157 0.28 -7.25 14.93
N VAL A 158 0.29 -8.00 13.82
CA VAL A 158 0.71 -7.52 12.49
C VAL A 158 -0.43 -6.78 11.81
N VAL A 159 -1.65 -7.32 11.89
CA VAL A 159 -2.87 -6.70 11.32
C VAL A 159 -3.12 -5.34 11.95
N ARG A 160 -2.84 -5.15 13.25
CA ARG A 160 -3.01 -3.86 13.95
C ARG A 160 -4.41 -3.28 13.72
N PRO A 161 -5.45 -3.93 14.24
CA PRO A 161 -6.79 -3.33 14.26
C PRO A 161 -6.84 -2.24 15.34
N ASP A 162 -7.80 -1.31 15.22
CA ASP A 162 -8.06 -0.29 16.24
C ASP A 162 -8.33 -0.95 17.62
N PRO A 163 -7.51 -0.70 18.66
CA PRO A 163 -7.68 -1.30 20.00
C PRO A 163 -8.93 -0.82 20.76
N GLY A 164 -9.55 0.28 20.32
CA GLY A 164 -10.87 0.71 20.75
C GLY A 164 -11.96 -0.27 20.32
N GLN A 165 -11.88 -0.75 19.08
CA GLN A 165 -12.86 -1.66 18.47
C GLN A 165 -12.54 -3.15 18.68
N TRP A 166 -11.26 -3.53 18.61
CA TRP A 166 -10.81 -4.91 18.49
C TRP A 166 -9.88 -5.30 19.62
N ARG A 167 -10.14 -6.47 20.23
CA ARG A 167 -9.30 -6.99 21.31
C ARG A 167 -9.17 -8.51 21.20
N LEU A 168 -7.96 -9.02 21.44
CA LEU A 168 -7.82 -10.38 21.92
C LEU A 168 -8.22 -10.40 23.40
N SER A 169 -9.13 -11.30 23.75
CA SER A 169 -9.55 -11.51 25.13
C SER A 169 -8.39 -12.15 25.91
N SER A 170 -8.02 -11.59 27.07
CA SER A 170 -6.93 -12.11 27.91
C SER A 170 -7.29 -13.44 28.57
N ASP A 171 -8.58 -13.63 28.83
CA ASP A 171 -9.08 -14.69 29.72
C ASP A 171 -9.60 -15.91 28.93
N GLU A 172 -9.80 -15.75 27.62
CA GLU A 172 -10.25 -16.77 26.68
C GLU A 172 -9.62 -16.47 25.31
N PRO A 173 -9.16 -17.48 24.54
CA PRO A 173 -8.58 -17.27 23.21
C PRO A 173 -9.67 -16.91 22.18
N ARG A 174 -10.16 -15.66 22.25
CA ARG A 174 -11.24 -15.12 21.44
C ARG A 174 -10.89 -13.75 20.88
N LEU A 175 -11.25 -13.53 19.63
CA LEU A 175 -11.26 -12.22 18.99
C LEU A 175 -12.60 -11.54 19.31
N ARG A 176 -12.57 -10.35 19.91
CA ARG A 176 -13.76 -9.54 20.23
C ARG A 176 -13.83 -8.29 19.35
N TYR A 177 -15.00 -8.06 18.77
CA TYR A 177 -15.35 -6.86 18.02
C TYR A 177 -16.39 -6.06 18.80
N ASN A 178 -15.95 -4.99 19.46
CA ASN A 178 -16.74 -4.20 20.37
C ASN A 178 -17.88 -3.43 19.67
N LEU A 179 -17.68 -2.99 18.42
CA LEU A 179 -18.72 -2.23 17.69
C LEU A 179 -19.94 -3.08 17.35
N ALA A 180 -19.75 -4.36 17.02
CA ALA A 180 -20.84 -5.26 16.67
C ALA A 180 -21.31 -6.14 17.83
N ASP A 181 -20.70 -6.02 19.02
CA ASP A 181 -20.86 -6.96 20.14
C ASP A 181 -20.74 -8.44 19.70
N PHE A 182 -19.71 -8.69 18.90
CA PHE A 182 -19.44 -9.99 18.27
C PHE A 182 -18.14 -10.59 18.81
N SER A 183 -18.16 -11.88 19.15
CA SER A 183 -17.02 -12.59 19.70
C SER A 183 -16.83 -13.95 19.04
N MET A 184 -15.62 -14.19 18.55
CA MET A 184 -15.26 -15.37 17.76
C MET A 184 -14.12 -16.14 18.44
N PRO A 185 -14.12 -17.49 18.44
CA PRO A 185 -13.01 -18.28 18.96
C PRO A 185 -11.78 -18.17 18.06
N LEU A 186 -10.56 -18.12 18.59
CA LEU A 186 -9.36 -18.28 17.76
C LEU A 186 -9.19 -19.72 17.26
N THR A 187 -9.62 -20.69 18.08
CA THR A 187 -9.68 -22.11 17.75
C THR A 187 -10.92 -22.76 18.38
N VAL A 188 -11.59 -23.66 17.66
CA VAL A 188 -12.67 -24.49 18.21
C VAL A 188 -12.66 -25.88 17.58
N GLY A 189 -12.50 -26.92 18.41
CA GLY A 189 -12.28 -28.28 17.89
C GLY A 189 -11.02 -28.36 17.06
N GLN A 190 -11.17 -28.57 15.75
CA GLN A 190 -10.09 -28.57 14.75
C GLN A 190 -10.07 -27.32 13.86
N TRP A 191 -11.04 -26.41 14.01
CA TRP A 191 -11.03 -25.11 13.35
C TRP A 191 -9.95 -24.20 13.94
N LYS A 192 -9.27 -23.48 13.06
CA LYS A 192 -8.29 -22.43 13.41
C LYS A 192 -8.55 -21.17 12.59
N LEU A 193 -8.52 -20.01 13.24
CA LEU A 193 -8.48 -18.71 12.58
C LEU A 193 -7.12 -18.55 11.87
N THR A 194 -7.12 -18.39 10.54
CA THR A 194 -5.91 -18.22 9.72
C THR A 194 -5.80 -16.87 9.01
N LYS A 195 -6.93 -16.15 8.83
CA LYS A 195 -6.96 -14.80 8.25
C LYS A 195 -7.86 -13.91 9.11
N PHE A 196 -7.44 -12.67 9.31
CA PHE A 196 -8.24 -11.63 9.97
C PHE A 196 -7.96 -10.30 9.29
N GLN A 197 -9.03 -9.59 8.91
CA GLN A 197 -8.99 -8.27 8.30
C GLN A 197 -10.14 -7.43 8.91
N PRO A 198 -9.85 -6.39 9.71
CA PRO A 198 -10.88 -5.49 10.23
C PRO A 198 -11.50 -4.62 9.13
N ALA A 199 -12.74 -4.21 9.29
CA ALA A 199 -13.37 -3.21 8.43
C ALA A 199 -12.66 -1.84 8.56
N GLU A 200 -12.18 -1.29 7.43
CA GLU A 200 -11.46 0.00 7.41
C GLU A 200 -12.40 1.23 7.37
N LYS A 201 -13.64 1.03 6.91
CA LYS A 201 -14.68 2.06 6.76
C LYS A 201 -16.07 1.45 6.92
N ARG A 202 -17.08 2.30 7.13
CA ARG A 202 -18.49 1.92 7.10
C ARG A 202 -18.88 1.30 5.75
N ASP A 203 -19.86 0.42 5.75
CA ASP A 203 -20.30 -0.38 4.61
C ASP A 203 -19.22 -1.32 4.02
N SER A 204 -18.05 -1.43 4.65
CA SER A 204 -17.09 -2.52 4.41
C SER A 204 -17.25 -3.62 5.46
N HIS A 205 -16.89 -4.84 5.08
CA HIS A 205 -16.94 -5.99 5.98
C HIS A 205 -15.61 -6.15 6.72
N THR A 206 -15.70 -6.64 7.95
CA THR A 206 -14.61 -7.39 8.58
C THR A 206 -14.63 -8.79 8.00
N LEU A 207 -13.46 -9.33 7.65
CA LEU A 207 -13.28 -10.68 7.16
C LEU A 207 -12.50 -11.53 8.15
N VAL A 208 -12.99 -12.73 8.47
CA VAL A 208 -12.20 -13.78 9.15
C VAL A 208 -12.31 -15.10 8.39
N LEU A 209 -11.21 -15.84 8.33
CA LEU A 209 -11.17 -17.17 7.70
C LEU A 209 -10.82 -18.23 8.73
N TYR A 210 -11.70 -19.21 8.89
CA TYR A 210 -11.45 -20.45 9.61
C TYR A 210 -11.12 -21.57 8.63
N THR A 211 -10.15 -22.41 8.96
CA THR A 211 -9.79 -23.55 8.11
C THR A 211 -9.57 -24.82 8.92
N GLN A 212 -9.82 -25.97 8.31
CA GLN A 212 -9.65 -27.30 8.88
C GLN A 212 -9.34 -28.32 7.76
N ALA A 213 -8.61 -29.38 8.08
CA ALA A 213 -8.45 -30.53 7.19
C ALA A 213 -9.56 -31.57 7.47
N LEU A 214 -10.18 -32.09 6.41
CA LEU A 214 -11.09 -33.24 6.40
C LEU A 214 -10.49 -34.35 5.52
N PRO A 215 -11.01 -35.59 5.59
CA PRO A 215 -10.49 -36.71 4.79
C PRO A 215 -10.60 -36.51 3.27
N GLY A 216 -11.63 -35.81 2.80
CA GLY A 216 -11.88 -35.51 1.39
C GLY A 216 -11.39 -34.14 0.92
N GLY A 217 -10.77 -33.32 1.78
CA GLY A 217 -10.19 -32.02 1.37
C GLY A 217 -10.11 -30.97 2.48
N ARG A 218 -9.94 -29.72 2.06
CA ARG A 218 -9.98 -28.54 2.95
C ARG A 218 -11.43 -28.19 3.27
N LEU A 219 -11.72 -27.94 4.54
CA LEU A 219 -12.93 -27.24 4.99
C LEU A 219 -12.53 -25.81 5.36
N SER A 220 -13.18 -24.81 4.78
CA SER A 220 -12.97 -23.40 5.09
C SER A 220 -14.28 -22.66 5.29
N ALA A 221 -14.35 -21.80 6.31
CA ALA A 221 -15.46 -20.90 6.56
C ALA A 221 -14.95 -19.46 6.58
N GLU A 222 -15.34 -18.67 5.58
CA GLU A 222 -15.13 -17.23 5.53
C GLU A 222 -16.35 -16.56 6.14
N ILE A 223 -16.13 -15.70 7.15
CA ILE A 223 -17.20 -14.96 7.84
C ILE A 223 -16.97 -13.47 7.58
N SER A 224 -17.95 -12.84 6.96
CA SER A 224 -18.02 -11.41 6.71
C SER A 224 -19.04 -10.75 7.64
N LEU A 225 -18.66 -9.64 8.26
CA LEU A 225 -19.55 -8.85 9.12
C LEU A 225 -19.42 -7.36 8.79
N SER A 226 -20.50 -6.75 8.32
CA SER A 226 -20.56 -5.34 7.92
C SER A 226 -21.68 -4.59 8.64
N TYR A 227 -21.50 -3.27 8.78
CA TYR A 227 -22.56 -2.34 9.12
C TYR A 227 -23.05 -1.68 7.84
N ASP A 228 -24.34 -1.76 7.54
CA ASP A 228 -24.95 -1.30 6.28
C ASP A 228 -26.01 -0.23 6.60
N GLU A 229 -25.68 1.04 6.36
CA GLU A 229 -26.58 2.16 6.71
C GLU A 229 -27.90 2.15 5.90
N ASP A 230 -27.89 1.55 4.71
CA ASP A 230 -29.06 1.48 3.83
C ASP A 230 -30.14 0.54 4.37
N GLN A 231 -29.77 -0.42 5.23
CA GLN A 231 -30.74 -1.27 5.93
C GLN A 231 -31.73 -0.47 6.76
N ARG A 232 -31.33 0.66 7.38
CA ARG A 232 -32.18 1.45 8.29
C ARG A 232 -33.40 2.11 7.62
N LYS A 233 -33.50 2.05 6.28
CA LYS A 233 -34.73 2.38 5.53
C LYS A 233 -35.88 1.40 5.81
N VAL A 234 -35.54 0.20 6.29
CA VAL A 234 -36.43 -0.87 6.73
C VAL A 234 -36.31 -0.97 8.26
N SER A 235 -37.33 -1.43 8.98
CA SER A 235 -37.17 -1.74 10.41
C SER A 235 -36.50 -3.11 10.62
N ALA A 236 -35.90 -3.33 11.79
CA ALA A 236 -35.30 -4.64 12.12
C ALA A 236 -36.31 -5.80 12.07
N ALA A 237 -37.57 -5.54 12.45
CA ALA A 237 -38.66 -6.52 12.36
C ALA A 237 -39.03 -6.83 10.90
N GLU A 238 -39.11 -5.82 10.04
CA GLU A 238 -39.36 -6.01 8.61
C GLU A 238 -38.21 -6.74 7.90
N ARG A 239 -36.93 -6.50 8.29
CA ARG A 239 -35.79 -7.28 7.78
C ARG A 239 -35.89 -8.76 8.13
N GLN A 240 -36.24 -9.08 9.37
CA GLN A 240 -36.46 -10.47 9.80
C GLN A 240 -37.68 -11.09 9.10
N ALA A 241 -38.75 -10.33 8.89
CA ALA A 241 -39.91 -10.79 8.11
C ALA A 241 -39.58 -11.01 6.63
N GLN A 242 -38.71 -10.19 6.02
CA GLN A 242 -38.24 -10.38 4.64
C GLN A 242 -37.38 -11.63 4.49
N LEU A 243 -36.43 -11.88 5.41
CA LEU A 243 -35.66 -13.14 5.43
C LEU A 243 -36.57 -14.36 5.63
N SER A 244 -37.53 -14.28 6.55
CA SER A 244 -38.50 -15.37 6.79
C SER A 244 -39.36 -15.62 5.55
N ALA A 245 -39.92 -14.59 4.94
CA ALA A 245 -40.72 -14.70 3.73
C ALA A 245 -39.92 -15.14 2.48
N TYR A 246 -38.59 -14.95 2.47
CA TYR A 246 -37.70 -15.54 1.46
C TYR A 246 -37.50 -17.03 1.75
N ARG A 247 -37.18 -17.39 2.99
CA ARG A 247 -37.02 -18.79 3.46
C ARG A 247 -38.29 -19.63 3.23
N GLU A 248 -39.48 -19.05 3.37
CA GLU A 248 -40.77 -19.70 3.10
C GLU A 248 -41.05 -19.92 1.60
N ARG A 249 -40.49 -19.09 0.72
CA ARG A 249 -40.65 -19.21 -0.75
C ARG A 249 -39.57 -20.07 -1.41
N HIS A 250 -38.40 -20.18 -0.77
CA HIS A 250 -37.31 -21.04 -1.21
C HIS A 250 -37.56 -22.47 -0.76
N THR A 251 -37.74 -23.40 -1.71
CA THR A 251 -37.79 -24.83 -1.41
C THR A 251 -36.34 -25.34 -1.26
N PRO A 252 -35.87 -25.68 -0.05
CA PRO A 252 -34.48 -26.05 0.14
C PRO A 252 -34.17 -27.40 -0.50
N ASN A 253 -32.97 -27.52 -1.08
CA ASN A 253 -32.47 -28.79 -1.61
C ASN A 253 -31.96 -29.71 -0.48
N ALA A 254 -31.65 -30.98 -0.79
CA ALA A 254 -31.24 -31.96 0.22
C ALA A 254 -29.97 -31.55 0.99
N LEU A 255 -29.01 -30.95 0.29
CA LEU A 255 -27.77 -30.41 0.87
C LEU A 255 -28.10 -29.29 1.88
N GLU A 256 -28.92 -28.31 1.48
CA GLU A 256 -29.36 -27.20 2.35
C GLU A 256 -30.09 -27.69 3.60
N VAL A 257 -30.87 -28.77 3.49
CA VAL A 257 -31.53 -29.41 4.65
C VAL A 257 -30.53 -30.09 5.59
N ALA A 258 -29.46 -30.71 5.07
CA ALA A 258 -28.41 -31.36 5.87
C ALA A 258 -27.51 -30.34 6.61
N MET A 259 -27.31 -29.16 6.04
CA MET A 259 -26.47 -28.10 6.62
C MET A 259 -27.10 -27.44 7.85
N PRO A 260 -26.32 -27.14 8.92
CA PRO A 260 -26.85 -26.56 10.16
C PRO A 260 -27.37 -25.13 9.98
N ASP A 261 -28.33 -24.74 10.82
CA ASP A 261 -28.76 -23.34 10.98
C ASP A 261 -27.81 -22.58 11.93
N LEU A 262 -27.77 -21.25 11.83
CA LEU A 262 -26.96 -20.40 12.72
C LEU A 262 -27.56 -20.36 14.14
N ALA A 263 -26.71 -20.56 15.15
CA ALA A 263 -27.10 -20.63 16.56
C ALA A 263 -27.26 -19.25 17.23
N PHE A 264 -27.98 -18.32 16.58
CA PHE A 264 -28.20 -16.98 17.11
C PHE A 264 -29.65 -16.78 17.59
N ASP A 265 -29.82 -16.55 18.89
CA ASP A 265 -31.14 -16.33 19.49
C ASP A 265 -31.90 -15.19 18.81
N GLY A 266 -33.14 -15.48 18.42
CA GLY A 266 -34.10 -14.54 17.84
C GLY A 266 -33.86 -14.15 16.39
N LEU A 267 -32.89 -14.75 15.67
CA LEU A 267 -32.60 -14.42 14.27
C LEU A 267 -33.02 -15.52 13.30
N THR A 268 -33.60 -15.11 12.17
CA THR A 268 -33.69 -15.94 10.97
C THR A 268 -32.41 -15.82 10.16
N ALA A 269 -31.93 -16.94 9.63
CA ALA A 269 -30.90 -16.97 8.61
C ALA A 269 -31.48 -17.52 7.29
N PHE A 270 -31.07 -16.94 6.18
CA PHE A 270 -31.12 -17.58 4.88
C PHE A 270 -29.91 -18.50 4.72
N LYS A 271 -30.07 -19.62 4.01
CA LYS A 271 -28.97 -20.51 3.61
C LYS A 271 -29.19 -21.04 2.20
N ARG A 272 -28.12 -21.18 1.42
CA ARG A 272 -28.12 -21.72 0.05
C ARG A 272 -26.87 -22.56 -0.19
N GLY A 273 -27.03 -23.71 -0.82
CA GLY A 273 -25.93 -24.63 -1.14
C GLY A 273 -25.88 -24.93 -2.64
N GLU A 274 -24.70 -24.74 -3.24
CA GLU A 274 -24.46 -24.99 -4.66
C GLU A 274 -23.11 -25.69 -4.93
N PRO A 275 -23.04 -26.58 -5.93
CA PRO A 275 -21.76 -27.11 -6.41
C PRO A 275 -20.88 -25.99 -6.97
N SER A 276 -19.57 -26.08 -6.74
CA SER A 276 -18.58 -25.12 -7.19
C SER A 276 -17.27 -25.83 -7.58
N GLU A 277 -16.29 -25.06 -8.06
CA GLU A 277 -14.95 -25.54 -8.41
C GLU A 277 -13.92 -24.90 -7.48
N CYS A 278 -13.13 -25.72 -6.78
CA CYS A 278 -12.16 -25.29 -5.78
C CYS A 278 -10.80 -25.89 -6.11
N GLU A 279 -9.80 -25.05 -6.38
CA GLU A 279 -8.42 -25.49 -6.73
C GLU A 279 -8.36 -26.45 -7.94
N GLY A 280 -9.41 -26.49 -8.78
CA GLY A 280 -9.55 -27.40 -9.93
C GLY A 280 -10.27 -28.73 -9.62
N GLU A 281 -10.82 -28.89 -8.42
CA GLU A 281 -11.63 -30.04 -8.01
C GLU A 281 -13.09 -29.64 -7.72
N GLU A 282 -14.02 -30.59 -7.89
CA GLU A 282 -15.44 -30.37 -7.57
C GLU A 282 -15.65 -30.26 -6.05
N CYS A 283 -16.22 -29.14 -5.62
CA CYS A 283 -16.50 -28.82 -4.23
C CYS A 283 -17.95 -28.37 -4.03
N ILE A 284 -18.34 -28.21 -2.77
CA ILE A 284 -19.60 -27.59 -2.37
C ILE A 284 -19.27 -26.24 -1.74
N ASN A 285 -20.00 -25.21 -2.15
CA ASN A 285 -20.10 -23.94 -1.43
C ASN A 285 -21.50 -23.83 -0.80
N VAL A 286 -21.55 -23.39 0.46
CA VAL A 286 -22.80 -23.07 1.15
C VAL A 286 -22.67 -21.68 1.77
N HIS A 287 -23.63 -20.82 1.45
CA HIS A 287 -23.72 -19.45 1.89
C HIS A 287 -24.84 -19.29 2.92
N TRP A 288 -24.58 -18.58 4.02
CA TRP A 288 -25.59 -18.13 4.99
C TRP A 288 -25.61 -16.60 5.05
N LEU A 289 -26.81 -16.04 5.19
CA LEU A 289 -27.05 -14.61 5.37
C LEU A 289 -27.99 -14.36 6.55
N THR A 290 -27.62 -13.48 7.47
CA THR A 290 -28.49 -13.02 8.55
C THR A 290 -28.23 -11.55 8.91
N TYR A 291 -29.21 -10.91 9.59
CA TYR A 291 -29.14 -9.52 10.03
C TYR A 291 -29.44 -9.41 11.52
N ARG A 292 -28.70 -8.57 12.25
CA ARG A 292 -29.04 -8.14 13.61
C ARG A 292 -28.96 -6.62 13.63
N GLY A 293 -30.07 -5.93 13.94
CA GLY A 293 -30.10 -4.47 13.78
C GLY A 293 -29.74 -4.05 12.35
N ASP A 294 -28.89 -3.04 12.19
CA ASP A 294 -28.38 -2.57 10.88
C ASP A 294 -27.07 -3.29 10.47
N TRP A 295 -26.69 -4.36 11.17
CA TRP A 295 -25.55 -5.19 10.85
C TRP A 295 -25.96 -6.40 10.00
N ARG A 296 -25.10 -6.75 9.04
CA ARG A 296 -25.23 -7.89 8.14
C ARG A 296 -24.09 -8.86 8.36
N MET A 297 -24.42 -10.15 8.48
CA MET A 297 -23.45 -11.23 8.54
C MET A 297 -23.67 -12.18 7.36
N ASP A 298 -22.60 -12.40 6.61
CA ASP A 298 -22.48 -13.38 5.53
C ASP A 298 -21.47 -14.45 5.96
N ILE A 299 -21.77 -15.72 5.70
CA ILE A 299 -20.84 -16.83 5.98
C ILE A 299 -20.81 -17.74 4.76
N ASP A 300 -19.62 -17.90 4.18
CA ASP A 300 -19.37 -18.76 3.03
C ASP A 300 -18.50 -19.94 3.45
N ILE A 301 -19.05 -21.16 3.38
CA ILE A 301 -18.36 -22.39 3.78
C ILE A 301 -18.15 -23.27 2.56
N THR A 302 -16.92 -23.73 2.40
CA THR A 302 -16.46 -24.51 1.25
C THR A 302 -15.81 -25.82 1.71
N PHE A 303 -16.18 -26.94 1.08
CA PHE A 303 -15.68 -28.28 1.40
C PHE A 303 -15.79 -29.26 0.22
N GLY A 304 -15.06 -30.37 0.27
CA GLY A 304 -15.09 -31.40 -0.77
C GLY A 304 -16.39 -32.23 -0.76
N LEU A 305 -16.86 -32.63 -1.95
CA LEU A 305 -18.13 -33.36 -2.15
C LEU A 305 -18.35 -34.59 -1.24
N ARG A 306 -17.27 -35.26 -0.81
CA ARG A 306 -17.33 -36.51 -0.04
C ARG A 306 -17.49 -36.31 1.47
N ASP A 307 -17.34 -35.08 1.95
CA ASP A 307 -17.23 -34.78 3.39
C ASP A 307 -18.53 -34.24 4.02
N GLU A 308 -19.64 -34.15 3.27
CA GLU A 308 -20.90 -33.45 3.67
C GLU A 308 -21.31 -33.66 5.13
N ALA A 309 -21.45 -34.91 5.58
CA ALA A 309 -21.89 -35.22 6.94
C ALA A 309 -20.87 -34.79 8.02
N GLN A 310 -19.58 -34.89 7.73
CA GLN A 310 -18.53 -34.44 8.64
C GLN A 310 -18.42 -32.91 8.64
N ALA A 311 -18.52 -32.29 7.46
CA ALA A 311 -18.56 -30.84 7.30
C ALA A 311 -19.72 -30.23 8.10
N ALA A 312 -20.94 -30.77 7.98
CA ALA A 312 -22.12 -30.32 8.74
C ALA A 312 -21.92 -30.39 10.27
N GLU A 313 -21.25 -31.43 10.78
CA GLU A 313 -20.92 -31.54 12.21
C GLU A 313 -19.91 -30.48 12.65
N GLN A 314 -18.83 -30.29 11.88
CA GLN A 314 -17.81 -29.28 12.20
C GLN A 314 -18.37 -27.85 12.09
N MET A 315 -19.22 -27.57 11.10
CA MET A 315 -19.93 -26.29 10.98
C MET A 315 -20.79 -26.01 12.21
N ARG A 316 -21.54 -27.00 12.71
CA ARG A 316 -22.36 -26.84 13.92
C ARG A 316 -21.49 -26.48 15.12
N GLN A 317 -20.33 -27.13 15.27
CA GLN A 317 -19.38 -26.80 16.33
C GLN A 317 -18.85 -25.36 16.24
N LEU A 318 -18.55 -24.87 15.04
CA LEU A 318 -18.14 -23.48 14.81
C LEU A 318 -19.28 -22.50 15.13
N PHE A 319 -20.48 -22.74 14.59
CA PHE A 319 -21.64 -21.86 14.76
C PHE A 319 -22.06 -21.74 16.24
N CYS A 320 -22.05 -22.83 17.01
CA CYS A 320 -22.31 -22.78 18.45
C CYS A 320 -21.22 -22.06 19.26
N ALA A 321 -20.03 -21.85 18.71
CA ALA A 321 -18.95 -21.12 19.36
C ALA A 321 -18.89 -19.63 18.96
N LEU A 322 -19.49 -19.23 17.83
CA LEU A 322 -19.74 -17.83 17.50
C LEU A 322 -20.72 -17.22 18.50
N ASN A 323 -20.50 -15.98 18.91
CA ASN A 323 -21.40 -15.31 19.85
C ASN A 323 -21.68 -13.87 19.41
N TRP A 324 -22.96 -13.56 19.20
CA TRP A 324 -23.44 -12.26 18.75
C TRP A 324 -24.66 -11.83 19.57
N HIS A 325 -24.44 -11.17 20.70
CA HIS A 325 -25.54 -10.88 21.64
C HIS A 325 -26.40 -9.69 21.17
N SER A 326 -25.79 -8.60 20.73
CA SER A 326 -26.49 -7.36 20.39
C SER A 326 -26.05 -6.79 19.03
N ALA A 327 -26.67 -5.69 18.64
CA ALA A 327 -26.37 -4.97 17.41
C ALA A 327 -26.62 -3.48 17.65
N PRO A 328 -25.67 -2.77 18.28
CA PRO A 328 -25.85 -1.37 18.58
C PRO A 328 -25.89 -0.55 17.27
N PRO A 329 -26.73 0.50 17.19
CA PRO A 329 -26.69 1.45 16.09
C PRO A 329 -25.42 2.31 16.18
N LEU A 330 -24.75 2.52 15.05
CA LEU A 330 -23.51 3.31 14.96
C LEU A 330 -23.75 4.78 14.57
N PHE A 331 -24.99 5.28 14.71
CA PHE A 331 -25.31 6.70 14.57
C PHE A 331 -26.64 7.04 15.24
N ARG A 332 -26.71 8.22 15.85
CA ARG A 332 -27.88 8.73 16.58
C ARG A 332 -29.07 8.98 15.64
N GLU A 333 -29.02 10.07 14.87
CA GLU A 333 -30.14 10.57 14.07
C GLU A 333 -29.90 10.48 12.56
N ARG A 334 -28.67 10.75 12.11
CA ARG A 334 -28.32 10.90 10.69
C ARG A 334 -27.26 9.88 10.26
N PRO A 335 -27.47 9.14 9.15
CA PRO A 335 -26.46 8.21 8.61
C PRO A 335 -25.13 8.93 8.37
N MET A 336 -24.02 8.30 8.76
CA MET A 336 -22.68 8.88 8.64
C MET A 336 -22.34 9.18 7.17
N ALA A 337 -22.75 8.34 6.22
CA ALA A 337 -22.58 8.59 4.79
C ALA A 337 -23.24 9.91 4.34
N ARG A 338 -24.36 10.31 4.97
CA ARG A 338 -25.01 11.60 4.72
C ARG A 338 -24.31 12.75 5.46
N GLN A 339 -23.74 12.51 6.64
CA GLN A 339 -22.96 13.51 7.37
C GLN A 339 -21.66 13.84 6.61
N ILE A 340 -20.93 12.83 6.12
CA ILE A 340 -19.74 13.00 5.27
C ILE A 340 -20.08 13.77 3.99
N ARG A 341 -21.15 13.40 3.28
CA ARG A 341 -21.54 14.10 2.05
C ARG A 341 -21.82 15.58 2.27
N ASP A 342 -22.50 15.95 3.36
CA ASP A 342 -22.74 17.36 3.70
C ASP A 342 -21.41 18.10 3.96
N ILE A 343 -20.44 17.45 4.63
CA ILE A 343 -19.11 18.00 4.90
C ILE A 343 -18.32 18.20 3.60
N GLU A 344 -18.28 17.20 2.72
CA GLU A 344 -17.56 17.25 1.44
C GLU A 344 -18.13 18.32 0.50
N VAL A 345 -19.46 18.40 0.36
CA VAL A 345 -20.15 19.43 -0.44
C VAL A 345 -19.87 20.84 0.09
N VAL A 346 -19.82 21.01 1.41
CA VAL A 346 -19.47 22.30 2.01
C VAL A 346 -17.98 22.60 1.85
N ALA A 347 -17.11 21.60 1.96
CA ALA A 347 -15.66 21.76 1.81
C ALA A 347 -15.24 22.16 0.38
N SER A 348 -16.04 21.82 -0.64
CA SER A 348 -15.79 22.21 -2.03
C SER A 348 -16.22 23.64 -2.40
N LEU A 349 -16.69 24.43 -1.43
CA LEU A 349 -17.01 25.84 -1.60
C LEU A 349 -15.81 26.72 -1.24
N GLU A 350 -15.72 27.91 -1.83
CA GLU A 350 -14.78 28.96 -1.42
C GLU A 350 -14.92 29.23 0.09
N ASP A 351 -13.78 29.27 0.82
CA ASP A 351 -13.69 29.31 2.29
C ASP A 351 -14.46 28.20 3.06
N GLY A 352 -14.90 27.14 2.37
CA GLY A 352 -15.78 26.09 2.88
C GLY A 352 -15.19 25.24 4.02
N VAL A 353 -13.86 25.15 4.10
CA VAL A 353 -13.11 24.34 5.09
C VAL A 353 -13.54 24.66 6.54
N ALA A 354 -13.75 25.94 6.87
CA ALA A 354 -14.16 26.34 8.21
C ALA A 354 -15.54 25.80 8.60
N LYS A 355 -16.49 25.76 7.65
CA LYS A 355 -17.85 25.23 7.87
C LYS A 355 -17.88 23.70 7.82
N ALA A 356 -17.07 23.10 6.96
CA ALA A 356 -16.83 21.65 6.93
C ALA A 356 -16.27 21.15 8.28
N ALA A 357 -15.35 21.88 8.90
CA ALA A 357 -14.82 21.57 10.23
C ALA A 357 -15.86 21.64 11.35
N GLU A 358 -16.77 22.62 11.35
CA GLU A 358 -17.84 22.66 12.36
C GLU A 358 -18.86 21.53 12.19
N LEU A 359 -19.21 21.16 10.94
CA LEU A 359 -20.00 19.95 10.66
C LEU A 359 -19.25 18.67 11.09
N ALA A 360 -17.94 18.61 10.86
CA ALA A 360 -17.12 17.47 11.26
C ALA A 360 -17.08 17.25 12.77
N LYS A 361 -17.03 18.33 13.58
CA LYS A 361 -17.14 18.24 15.05
C LYS A 361 -18.50 17.68 15.50
N GLN A 362 -19.58 18.04 14.80
CA GLN A 362 -20.94 17.56 15.14
C GLN A 362 -21.11 16.07 14.82
N ALA A 363 -20.47 15.60 13.75
CA ALA A 363 -20.51 14.21 13.30
C ALA A 363 -19.53 13.28 14.03
N LEU A 364 -18.45 13.81 14.62
CA LEU A 364 -17.42 13.04 15.31
C LEU A 364 -17.94 12.03 16.36
N PRO A 365 -19.01 12.29 17.15
CA PRO A 365 -19.56 11.30 18.08
C PRO A 365 -20.27 10.10 17.43
N ASP A 366 -20.60 10.15 16.13
CA ASP A 366 -21.14 9.02 15.34
C ASP A 366 -20.04 8.33 14.50
N ALA A 367 -18.80 8.84 14.54
CA ALA A 367 -17.67 8.28 13.80
C ALA A 367 -17.00 7.17 14.61
N HIS A 368 -16.92 5.99 14.01
CA HIS A 368 -16.38 4.79 14.64
C HIS A 368 -15.23 4.18 13.85
N PHE A 369 -15.25 4.26 12.51
CA PHE A 369 -14.23 3.64 11.65
C PHE A 369 -13.06 4.59 11.38
N SER A 370 -11.86 4.05 11.20
CA SER A 370 -10.63 4.84 11.02
C SER A 370 -10.72 5.83 9.86
N ALA A 371 -11.34 5.46 8.73
CA ALA A 371 -11.55 6.37 7.60
C ALA A 371 -12.42 7.61 7.96
N GLU A 372 -13.40 7.43 8.85
CA GLU A 372 -14.30 8.50 9.31
C GLU A 372 -13.54 9.44 10.24
N ILE A 373 -12.89 8.87 11.25
CA ILE A 373 -12.06 9.60 12.21
C ILE A 373 -11.00 10.41 11.46
N ALA A 374 -10.33 9.80 10.48
CA ALA A 374 -9.30 10.44 9.68
C ALA A 374 -9.83 11.64 8.87
N LEU A 375 -10.96 11.47 8.16
CA LEU A 375 -11.60 12.52 7.38
C LEU A 375 -12.04 13.70 8.28
N LEU A 376 -12.77 13.42 9.36
CA LEU A 376 -13.31 14.45 10.24
C LEU A 376 -12.20 15.22 10.96
N GLN A 377 -11.21 14.51 11.51
CA GLN A 377 -10.07 15.12 12.20
C GLN A 377 -9.17 15.91 11.23
N THR A 378 -9.10 15.52 9.95
CA THR A 378 -8.38 16.30 8.94
C THR A 378 -9.05 17.67 8.73
N TYR A 379 -10.37 17.72 8.50
CA TYR A 379 -11.08 19.01 8.33
C TYR A 379 -10.96 19.89 9.58
N ILE A 380 -11.12 19.31 10.77
CA ILE A 380 -10.95 20.02 12.05
C ILE A 380 -9.52 20.58 12.15
N GLY A 381 -8.49 19.76 11.90
CA GLY A 381 -7.10 20.15 12.02
C GLY A 381 -6.66 21.23 11.01
N VAL A 382 -7.07 21.10 9.74
CA VAL A 382 -6.78 22.11 8.71
C VAL A 382 -7.47 23.44 9.01
N SER A 383 -8.73 23.43 9.49
CA SER A 383 -9.41 24.67 9.88
C SER A 383 -8.74 25.37 11.07
N GLN A 384 -8.27 24.62 12.07
CA GLN A 384 -7.53 25.20 13.20
C GLN A 384 -6.15 25.73 12.75
N TYR A 385 -5.48 25.05 11.82
CA TYR A 385 -4.24 25.54 11.19
C TYR A 385 -4.45 26.88 10.47
N GLN A 386 -5.53 27.02 9.69
CA GLN A 386 -5.89 28.28 9.01
C GLN A 386 -6.16 29.42 10.00
N ARG A 387 -6.64 29.10 11.21
CA ARG A 387 -6.84 30.06 12.32
C ARG A 387 -5.56 30.33 13.14
N ALA A 388 -4.43 29.75 12.76
CA ALA A 388 -3.15 29.74 13.49
C ALA A 388 -3.20 29.12 14.90
N ASP A 389 -4.24 28.33 15.22
CA ASP A 389 -4.30 27.53 16.44
C ASP A 389 -3.55 26.20 16.21
N PHE A 390 -2.21 26.31 16.25
CA PHE A 390 -1.32 25.20 15.96
C PHE A 390 -1.40 24.07 16.99
N ASP A 391 -1.88 24.32 18.21
CA ASP A 391 -2.02 23.27 19.22
C ASP A 391 -3.31 22.46 19.06
N ALA A 392 -4.45 23.10 18.79
CA ALA A 392 -5.66 22.37 18.41
C ALA A 392 -5.46 21.65 17.06
N ALA A 393 -4.79 22.27 16.10
CA ALA A 393 -4.45 21.65 14.81
C ALA A 393 -3.55 20.41 15.01
N ARG A 394 -2.52 20.51 15.87
CA ARG A 394 -1.66 19.37 16.23
C ARG A 394 -2.45 18.21 16.83
N GLN A 395 -3.37 18.49 17.74
CA GLN A 395 -4.18 17.45 18.40
C GLN A 395 -5.06 16.72 17.37
N ALA A 396 -5.80 17.46 16.55
CA ALA A 396 -6.67 16.87 15.53
C ALA A 396 -5.87 16.09 14.47
N LEU A 397 -4.83 16.70 13.87
CA LEU A 397 -4.02 16.02 12.85
C LEU A 397 -3.21 14.84 13.42
N GLY A 398 -2.85 14.88 14.71
CA GLY A 398 -2.24 13.77 15.43
C GLY A 398 -3.16 12.55 15.60
N LEU A 399 -4.49 12.74 15.54
CA LEU A 399 -5.48 11.67 15.44
C LEU A 399 -5.75 11.27 13.98
N ALA A 400 -5.73 12.23 13.05
CA ALA A 400 -6.03 11.99 11.63
C ALA A 400 -4.96 11.14 10.93
N VAL A 401 -3.67 11.46 11.12
CA VAL A 401 -2.56 10.77 10.44
C VAL A 401 -2.52 9.26 10.72
N PRO A 402 -2.53 8.76 11.97
CA PRO A 402 -2.52 7.31 12.21
C PRO A 402 -3.79 6.63 11.70
N ALA A 403 -4.95 7.29 11.78
CA ALA A 403 -6.20 6.74 11.27
C ALA A 403 -6.20 6.60 9.73
N TRP A 404 -5.53 7.50 8.99
CA TRP A 404 -5.30 7.34 7.55
C TRP A 404 -4.30 6.23 7.18
N GLU A 405 -3.39 5.86 8.09
CA GLU A 405 -2.42 4.77 7.88
C GLU A 405 -3.07 3.37 8.04
N GLU A 406 -4.26 3.30 8.66
CA GLU A 406 -5.03 2.06 8.83
C GLU A 406 -5.97 1.74 7.66
N THR A 407 -6.13 2.64 6.68
CA THR A 407 -7.11 2.51 5.59
C THR A 407 -6.52 2.78 4.20
N PHE A 408 -7.25 2.42 3.15
CA PHE A 408 -7.06 3.07 1.85
C PHE A 408 -7.30 4.59 1.99
N SER A 409 -6.23 5.38 1.85
CA SER A 409 -6.24 6.80 2.20
C SER A 409 -6.88 7.65 1.09
N ASN A 410 -7.75 8.61 1.45
CA ASN A 410 -8.12 9.69 0.51
C ASN A 410 -6.84 10.52 0.26
N GLU A 411 -6.29 10.43 -0.95
CA GLU A 411 -4.98 11.00 -1.28
C GLU A 411 -4.89 12.49 -0.90
N ILE A 412 -5.93 13.27 -1.19
CA ILE A 412 -5.90 14.72 -0.97
C ILE A 412 -5.91 15.02 0.54
N LEU A 413 -6.80 14.38 1.30
CA LEU A 413 -6.94 14.65 2.73
C LEU A 413 -5.78 14.10 3.55
N TYR A 414 -5.28 12.90 3.24
CA TYR A 414 -4.13 12.33 3.94
C TYR A 414 -2.86 13.15 3.68
N ARG A 415 -2.64 13.55 2.43
CA ARG A 415 -1.58 14.49 2.06
C ARG A 415 -1.69 15.78 2.85
N SER A 416 -2.86 16.42 2.91
CA SER A 416 -3.08 17.63 3.73
C SER A 416 -2.79 17.40 5.21
N ALA A 417 -3.17 16.25 5.79
CA ALA A 417 -2.89 15.94 7.19
C ALA A 417 -1.39 15.84 7.50
N LEU A 418 -0.62 15.15 6.63
CA LEU A 418 0.84 15.10 6.72
C LEU A 418 1.48 16.47 6.48
N ASP A 419 1.01 17.19 5.47
CA ASP A 419 1.50 18.51 5.04
C ASP A 419 1.43 19.54 6.19
N HIS A 420 0.24 19.74 6.75
CA HIS A 420 0.02 20.67 7.85
C HIS A 420 0.64 20.17 9.16
N GLY A 421 0.58 18.85 9.44
CA GLY A 421 1.22 18.27 10.63
C GLY A 421 2.73 18.50 10.67
N ALA A 422 3.39 18.38 9.52
CA ALA A 422 4.83 18.63 9.38
C ALA A 422 5.18 20.11 9.53
N ASP A 423 4.39 21.03 8.94
CA ASP A 423 4.61 22.47 9.11
C ASP A 423 4.45 22.91 10.57
N ILE A 424 3.40 22.45 11.25
CA ILE A 424 3.19 22.69 12.69
C ILE A 424 4.39 22.17 13.51
N ALA A 425 4.88 20.97 13.20
CA ALA A 425 6.03 20.40 13.90
C ALA A 425 7.29 21.26 13.74
N TYR A 426 7.60 21.76 12.54
CA TYR A 426 8.68 22.71 12.34
C TYR A 426 8.48 24.03 13.10
N ARG A 427 7.29 24.64 13.04
CA ARG A 427 6.99 25.90 13.76
C ARG A 427 7.14 25.77 15.28
N GLN A 428 6.86 24.59 15.82
CA GLN A 428 7.00 24.25 17.24
C GLN A 428 8.41 23.73 17.62
N GLY A 429 9.39 23.75 16.70
CA GLY A 429 10.75 23.26 16.95
C GLY A 429 10.89 21.73 17.07
N ARG A 430 9.83 20.97 16.76
CA ARG A 430 9.80 19.50 16.77
C ARG A 430 10.36 18.92 15.47
N SER A 431 11.62 19.23 15.16
CA SER A 431 12.24 18.90 13.88
C SER A 431 12.25 17.40 13.55
N GLN A 432 12.41 16.52 14.55
CA GLN A 432 12.38 15.06 14.32
C GLN A 432 11.00 14.58 13.85
N ASP A 433 9.92 15.04 14.51
CA ASP A 433 8.54 14.74 14.11
C ASP A 433 8.24 15.28 12.70
N ALA A 434 8.73 16.48 12.39
CA ALA A 434 8.55 17.11 11.09
C ALA A 434 9.25 16.32 9.97
N VAL A 435 10.48 15.85 10.20
CA VAL A 435 11.21 14.98 9.27
C VAL A 435 10.49 13.63 9.10
N ALA A 436 9.97 13.04 10.19
CA ALA A 436 9.23 11.79 10.12
C ALA A 436 7.93 11.91 9.29
N LEU A 437 7.18 13.01 9.44
CA LEU A 437 5.97 13.27 8.66
C LEU A 437 6.28 13.54 7.17
N ASN A 438 7.35 14.28 6.86
CA ASN A 438 7.79 14.47 5.47
C ASN A 438 8.29 13.17 4.83
N ARG A 439 8.99 12.30 5.60
CA ARG A 439 9.38 10.97 5.12
C ARG A 439 8.15 10.14 4.75
N LYS A 440 7.15 10.05 5.65
CA LYS A 440 5.88 9.37 5.39
C LYS A 440 5.20 9.87 4.10
N LEU A 441 5.16 11.19 3.90
CA LEU A 441 4.59 11.80 2.69
C LEU A 441 5.33 11.37 1.42
N ILE A 442 6.66 11.52 1.40
CA ILE A 442 7.49 11.25 0.22
C ILE A 442 7.53 9.75 -0.11
N GLU A 443 7.52 8.88 0.92
CA GLU A 443 7.37 7.44 0.74
C GLU A 443 5.98 7.09 0.20
N TRP A 444 4.90 7.58 0.81
CA TRP A 444 3.53 7.24 0.42
C TRP A 444 3.20 7.66 -1.02
N GLN A 445 3.82 8.72 -1.54
CA GLN A 445 3.66 9.17 -2.92
C GLN A 445 4.32 8.26 -3.99
N GLU A 446 4.98 7.15 -3.62
CA GLU A 446 5.73 6.18 -4.48
C GLU A 446 5.70 6.48 -5.99
N SER A 447 6.50 7.47 -6.41
CA SER A 447 6.55 7.98 -7.78
C SER A 447 7.93 7.75 -8.38
N ASP A 448 8.01 7.52 -9.70
CA ASP A 448 9.29 7.47 -10.44
C ASP A 448 10.17 8.72 -10.19
N ALA A 449 9.55 9.84 -9.77
CA ALA A 449 10.23 11.05 -9.33
C ALA A 449 11.24 10.82 -8.18
N THR A 450 10.95 9.88 -7.28
CA THR A 450 11.75 9.57 -6.08
C THR A 450 12.76 8.44 -6.29
N LEU A 451 12.91 7.89 -7.50
CA LEU A 451 13.88 6.82 -7.77
C LEU A 451 15.32 7.25 -7.44
N GLY A 452 15.92 6.56 -6.46
CA GLY A 452 17.26 6.85 -5.93
C GLY A 452 17.33 8.03 -4.96
N TRP A 453 16.18 8.58 -4.53
CA TRP A 453 16.04 9.55 -3.47
C TRP A 453 15.49 8.88 -2.20
N ALA A 454 15.95 9.33 -1.03
CA ALA A 454 15.42 8.89 0.27
C ALA A 454 15.50 10.03 1.29
N VAL A 455 14.75 9.95 2.38
CA VAL A 455 14.90 10.83 3.55
C VAL A 455 15.59 10.04 4.66
N PRO A 456 16.92 10.14 4.85
CA PRO A 456 17.63 9.41 5.89
C PRO A 456 17.05 9.67 7.28
N LYS A 457 17.24 8.74 8.22
CA LYS A 457 16.65 8.84 9.57
C LYS A 457 17.02 10.15 10.27
N ASP A 458 18.29 10.52 10.14
CA ASP A 458 18.94 11.58 10.91
C ASP A 458 19.22 12.85 10.09
N GLU A 459 18.69 12.95 8.86
CA GLU A 459 18.82 14.13 7.98
C GLU A 459 17.49 14.85 7.76
N ASN A 460 17.50 16.18 7.85
CA ASN A 460 16.39 17.04 7.45
C ASN A 460 16.43 17.38 5.94
N ALA A 461 16.69 16.37 5.11
CA ALA A 461 16.87 16.51 3.68
C ALA A 461 16.33 15.28 2.91
N LEU A 462 15.88 15.52 1.68
CA LEU A 462 15.71 14.50 0.65
C LEU A 462 17.05 14.34 -0.09
N VAL A 463 17.61 13.14 -0.05
CA VAL A 463 19.00 12.86 -0.43
C VAL A 463 19.07 11.88 -1.58
N ASN A 464 19.89 12.20 -2.59
CA ASN A 464 20.29 11.28 -3.64
C ASN A 464 21.78 10.94 -3.52
N ASN A 465 22.10 9.86 -2.80
CA ASN A 465 23.48 9.43 -2.55
C ASN A 465 24.27 9.15 -3.84
N ARG A 466 23.61 8.71 -4.92
CA ARG A 466 24.29 8.46 -6.22
C ARG A 466 24.71 9.74 -6.92
N LYS A 467 23.98 10.85 -6.70
CA LYS A 467 24.25 12.16 -7.31
C LYS A 467 24.94 13.15 -6.36
N GLY A 468 25.05 12.84 -5.06
CA GLY A 468 25.61 13.72 -4.04
C GLY A 468 24.78 15.00 -3.82
N VAL A 469 23.46 14.90 -3.99
CA VAL A 469 22.52 16.03 -3.86
C VAL A 469 21.68 15.85 -2.61
N HIS A 470 21.64 16.89 -1.76
CA HIS A 470 20.79 16.97 -0.57
C HIS A 470 19.87 18.18 -0.73
N LEU A 471 18.55 17.97 -0.61
CA LEU A 471 17.52 19.01 -0.73
C LEU A 471 16.85 19.18 0.64
N PRO A 472 17.04 20.30 1.35
CA PRO A 472 16.41 20.52 2.66
C PRO A 472 14.89 20.37 2.56
N LEU A 473 14.28 19.61 3.48
CA LEU A 473 12.83 19.39 3.49
C LEU A 473 12.04 20.68 3.80
N ARG A 474 12.70 21.65 4.46
CA ARG A 474 12.17 22.99 4.72
C ARG A 474 13.26 24.05 4.68
N VAL A 475 12.93 25.22 4.16
CA VAL A 475 13.69 26.47 4.29
C VAL A 475 12.72 27.61 4.60
N GLY A 476 12.89 28.30 5.74
CA GLY A 476 11.97 29.34 6.18
C GLY A 476 10.54 28.80 6.36
N ASP A 477 9.56 29.35 5.65
CA ASP A 477 8.18 28.85 5.58
C ASP A 477 7.89 27.92 4.39
N TYR A 478 8.90 27.64 3.56
CA TYR A 478 8.75 26.82 2.37
C TYR A 478 9.21 25.38 2.62
N ARG A 479 8.43 24.41 2.16
CA ARG A 479 8.73 22.97 2.26
C ARG A 479 8.95 22.33 0.90
N LEU A 480 9.80 21.32 0.82
CA LEU A 480 10.10 20.59 -0.42
C LEU A 480 8.93 19.66 -0.78
N ARG A 481 8.58 19.61 -2.07
CA ARG A 481 7.65 18.64 -2.66
C ARG A 481 8.23 18.04 -3.95
N PRO A 482 8.19 16.70 -4.11
CA PRO A 482 8.43 16.07 -5.41
C PRO A 482 7.36 16.45 -6.44
N ASP A 483 7.75 16.52 -7.72
CA ASP A 483 6.85 16.68 -8.86
C ASP A 483 7.06 15.51 -9.83
N THR A 484 8.17 15.53 -10.56
CA THR A 484 8.54 14.53 -11.57
C THR A 484 10.05 14.26 -11.49
N GLN A 485 10.59 13.35 -12.30
CA GLN A 485 12.00 12.94 -12.19
C GLN A 485 12.97 14.13 -12.30
N GLY A 486 13.67 14.42 -11.18
CA GLY A 486 14.60 15.56 -11.07
C GLY A 486 13.92 16.93 -10.97
N ARG A 487 12.60 17.00 -10.80
CA ARG A 487 11.82 18.23 -10.60
C ARG A 487 11.13 18.22 -9.24
N PHE A 488 11.21 19.37 -8.59
CA PHE A 488 10.70 19.61 -7.26
C PHE A 488 10.08 21.01 -7.21
N TYR A 489 9.38 21.32 -6.13
CA TYR A 489 9.01 22.69 -5.81
C TYR A 489 9.06 22.90 -4.31
N TYR A 490 9.34 24.14 -3.93
CA TYR A 490 9.24 24.63 -2.57
C TYR A 490 7.92 25.37 -2.42
N GLU A 491 7.08 24.96 -1.47
CA GLU A 491 5.73 25.49 -1.27
C GLU A 491 5.55 26.09 0.12
N ASN A 492 4.94 27.28 0.19
CA ASN A 492 4.47 27.88 1.43
C ASN A 492 2.97 27.61 1.63
N LEU A 493 2.64 26.77 2.62
CA LEU A 493 1.26 26.35 2.93
C LEU A 493 0.33 27.47 3.41
N GLN A 494 0.85 28.62 3.82
CA GLN A 494 0.02 29.75 4.28
C GLN A 494 -0.36 30.69 3.14
N THR A 495 0.38 30.69 2.03
CA THR A 495 0.22 31.67 0.94
C THR A 495 -0.03 31.04 -0.43
N GLY A 496 0.11 29.72 -0.57
CA GLY A 496 0.08 29.01 -1.85
C GLY A 496 1.27 29.34 -2.76
N ALA A 497 2.27 30.09 -2.27
CA ALA A 497 3.42 30.48 -3.08
C ALA A 497 4.33 29.27 -3.35
N GLN A 498 4.68 29.06 -4.62
CA GLN A 498 5.49 27.95 -5.09
C GLN A 498 6.75 28.45 -5.83
N LEU A 499 7.89 27.81 -5.55
CA LEU A 499 9.20 28.08 -6.12
C LEU A 499 9.74 26.79 -6.76
N GLY A 500 9.84 26.74 -8.09
CA GLY A 500 10.12 25.51 -8.83
C GLY A 500 11.62 25.18 -8.87
N LEU A 501 12.02 24.00 -8.40
CA LEU A 501 13.40 23.50 -8.47
C LEU A 501 13.53 22.42 -9.56
N THR A 502 14.68 22.36 -10.22
CA THR A 502 15.08 21.27 -11.11
C THR A 502 16.54 20.94 -10.84
N VAL A 503 16.91 19.66 -10.82
CA VAL A 503 18.28 19.20 -10.50
C VAL A 503 18.77 18.12 -11.47
N GLY A 504 20.04 18.18 -11.83
CA GLY A 504 20.66 17.19 -12.71
C GLY A 504 20.25 17.31 -14.19
N MET A 505 19.94 18.52 -14.66
CA MET A 505 19.83 18.81 -16.10
C MET A 505 21.22 18.71 -16.75
N PRO A 506 21.35 18.37 -18.05
CA PRO A 506 22.59 18.59 -18.77
C PRO A 506 22.97 20.08 -18.80
N VAL A 507 24.26 20.39 -18.65
CA VAL A 507 24.77 21.76 -18.86
C VAL A 507 24.66 22.11 -20.35
N SER A 508 24.07 23.28 -20.63
CA SER A 508 23.95 23.85 -21.98
C SER A 508 24.57 25.24 -22.03
N SER A 509 24.84 25.76 -23.23
CA SER A 509 25.33 27.13 -23.40
C SER A 509 24.33 28.18 -22.87
N ASP A 510 24.84 29.37 -22.55
CA ASP A 510 24.05 30.51 -22.10
C ASP A 510 22.92 30.88 -23.09
N GLN A 511 23.21 30.80 -24.39
CA GLN A 511 22.25 31.14 -25.45
C GLN A 511 21.12 30.10 -25.56
N GLU A 512 21.44 28.81 -25.46
CA GLU A 512 20.45 27.73 -25.43
C GLU A 512 19.62 27.78 -24.15
N LEU A 513 20.24 28.07 -23.01
CA LEU A 513 19.55 28.23 -21.73
C LEU A 513 18.57 29.40 -21.80
N GLU A 514 19.01 30.58 -22.26
CA GLU A 514 18.13 31.76 -22.38
C GLU A 514 16.93 31.49 -23.31
N SER A 515 17.18 30.86 -24.47
CA SER A 515 16.11 30.46 -25.40
C SER A 515 15.13 29.49 -24.75
N THR A 516 15.63 28.52 -23.99
CA THR A 516 14.82 27.54 -23.25
C THR A 516 13.97 28.21 -22.17
N LEU A 517 14.54 29.14 -21.38
CA LEU A 517 13.83 29.86 -20.33
C LEU A 517 12.77 30.81 -20.89
N ARG A 518 13.07 31.53 -21.98
CA ARG A 518 12.10 32.35 -22.70
C ARG A 518 10.96 31.51 -23.29
N SER A 519 11.27 30.33 -23.85
CA SER A 519 10.24 29.42 -24.36
C SER A 519 9.39 28.78 -23.25
N PHE A 520 9.97 28.50 -22.09
CA PHE A 520 9.24 28.02 -20.92
C PHE A 520 8.27 29.09 -20.37
N MET A 521 8.74 30.32 -20.21
CA MET A 521 7.89 31.43 -19.75
C MET A 521 6.70 31.68 -20.68
N SER A 522 6.92 31.68 -22.00
CA SER A 522 5.83 31.91 -22.96
C SER A 522 4.87 30.72 -23.07
N LYS A 523 5.36 29.48 -23.22
CA LYS A 523 4.52 28.31 -23.46
C LYS A 523 3.85 27.74 -22.21
N ASN A 524 4.48 27.84 -21.05
CA ASN A 524 4.00 27.16 -19.82
C ASN A 524 3.44 28.13 -18.78
N LEU A 525 3.84 29.41 -18.80
CA LEU A 525 3.38 30.42 -17.84
C LEU A 525 2.55 31.54 -18.49
N ASN A 526 2.41 31.54 -19.82
CA ASN A 526 1.78 32.62 -20.60
C ASN A 526 2.40 34.01 -20.37
N LEU A 527 3.71 34.06 -20.13
CA LEU A 527 4.49 35.27 -19.85
C LEU A 527 5.39 35.64 -21.03
N GLN A 528 5.34 36.91 -21.44
CA GLN A 528 6.32 37.52 -22.33
C GLN A 528 7.52 37.98 -21.50
N ALA A 529 8.70 37.42 -21.78
CA ALA A 529 9.95 37.81 -21.12
C ALA A 529 10.66 38.92 -21.92
N ALA A 530 10.99 40.01 -21.24
CA ALA A 530 11.63 41.20 -21.80
C ALA A 530 13.13 41.24 -21.45
N GLY A 531 13.61 42.33 -20.83
CA GLY A 531 15.01 42.50 -20.45
C GLY A 531 15.51 41.44 -19.47
N LEU A 532 16.77 41.03 -19.64
CA LEU A 532 17.45 40.04 -18.79
C LEU A 532 18.60 40.73 -18.03
N HIS A 533 18.59 40.60 -16.72
CA HIS A 533 19.69 40.98 -15.83
C HIS A 533 20.41 39.73 -15.32
N LYS A 534 21.74 39.68 -15.45
CA LYS A 534 22.58 38.56 -14.97
C LYS A 534 23.48 39.04 -13.83
N THR A 535 23.48 38.30 -12.73
CA THR A 535 24.36 38.48 -11.56
C THR A 535 24.98 37.13 -11.17
N THR A 536 26.00 37.15 -10.32
CA THR A 536 26.65 35.95 -9.78
C THR A 536 26.41 35.83 -8.28
N PHE A 537 26.41 34.60 -7.77
CA PHE A 537 26.37 34.32 -6.33
C PHE A 537 27.25 33.11 -5.99
N SER A 538 27.58 32.97 -4.71
CA SER A 538 28.37 31.85 -4.20
C SER A 538 27.46 30.81 -3.55
N PRO A 539 27.15 29.68 -4.24
CA PRO A 539 26.35 28.61 -3.67
C PRO A 539 27.05 27.92 -2.50
N ARG A 540 26.27 27.37 -1.57
CA ARG A 540 26.78 26.56 -0.46
C ARG A 540 27.20 25.18 -0.98
N SER A 541 28.46 24.80 -0.78
CA SER A 541 28.97 23.47 -1.14
C SER A 541 28.36 22.38 -0.26
N ALA A 542 27.92 21.29 -0.89
CA ALA A 542 27.30 20.14 -0.22
C ALA A 542 28.27 19.28 0.62
N VAL A 543 29.58 19.31 0.29
CA VAL A 543 30.58 18.37 0.84
C VAL A 543 31.82 19.13 1.29
N HIS A 544 32.32 18.84 2.49
CA HIS A 544 33.63 19.33 2.94
C HIS A 544 34.73 18.90 1.97
N GLY A 545 35.34 19.86 1.27
CA GLY A 545 36.42 19.62 0.31
C GLY A 545 36.00 19.49 -1.16
N ALA A 546 34.70 19.61 -1.50
CA ALA A 546 34.30 19.74 -2.90
C ALA A 546 34.69 21.10 -3.50
N ALA A 547 35.00 21.13 -4.80
CA ALA A 547 35.38 22.33 -5.52
C ALA A 547 34.30 23.44 -5.43
N PRO A 548 34.69 24.73 -5.37
CA PRO A 548 33.74 25.83 -5.30
C PRO A 548 32.92 25.92 -6.58
N ALA A 549 31.60 25.68 -6.48
CA ALA A 549 30.68 25.94 -7.57
C ALA A 549 30.43 27.46 -7.69
N THR A 550 30.25 27.94 -8.92
CA THR A 550 29.84 29.32 -9.19
C THR A 550 28.36 29.33 -9.56
N GLY A 551 27.58 30.18 -8.91
CA GLY A 551 26.16 30.36 -9.21
C GLY A 551 25.90 31.60 -10.05
N HIS A 552 24.93 31.51 -10.95
CA HIS A 552 24.40 32.62 -11.72
C HIS A 552 22.95 32.88 -11.32
N LYS A 553 22.59 34.16 -11.12
CA LYS A 553 21.20 34.59 -10.90
C LYS A 553 20.76 35.44 -12.08
N TRP A 554 19.75 34.94 -12.79
CA TRP A 554 19.20 35.54 -14.00
C TRP A 554 17.78 36.05 -13.68
N GLU A 555 17.52 37.32 -13.91
CA GLU A 555 16.22 37.96 -13.64
C GLU A 555 15.67 38.53 -14.95
N PHE A 556 14.51 38.03 -15.37
CA PHE A 556 13.77 38.55 -16.53
C PHE A 556 12.64 39.46 -16.04
N GLU A 557 12.54 40.66 -16.60
CA GLU A 557 11.28 41.43 -16.53
C GLU A 557 10.22 40.68 -17.34
N VAL A 558 9.00 40.54 -16.83
CA VAL A 558 7.92 39.79 -17.50
C VAL A 558 6.59 40.55 -17.51
N SER A 559 5.79 40.32 -18.54
CA SER A 559 4.41 40.79 -18.66
C SER A 559 3.50 39.64 -19.14
N PRO A 560 2.20 39.63 -18.81
CA PRO A 560 1.28 38.63 -19.36
C PRO A 560 1.19 38.76 -20.89
N LEU A 561 1.05 37.63 -21.58
CA LEU A 561 0.77 37.62 -23.03
C LEU A 561 -0.59 38.28 -23.33
N PRO A 562 -0.76 38.92 -24.52
CA PRO A 562 -2.01 39.62 -24.86
C PRO A 562 -3.27 38.74 -24.79
N GLU A 563 -3.17 37.47 -25.14
CA GLU A 563 -4.29 36.50 -25.11
C GLU A 563 -4.62 35.98 -23.71
N ALA A 564 -3.77 36.26 -22.70
CA ALA A 564 -3.95 35.81 -21.32
C ALA A 564 -4.65 36.84 -20.41
N GLN A 565 -5.15 37.96 -20.96
CA GLN A 565 -5.93 38.95 -20.21
C GLN A 565 -7.33 38.41 -19.85
N GLY A 566 -7.41 37.56 -18.83
CA GLY A 566 -8.67 37.04 -18.30
C GLY A 566 -8.57 35.73 -17.51
N SER A 567 -7.48 34.96 -17.65
CA SER A 567 -7.32 33.67 -16.97
C SER A 567 -6.61 33.82 -15.62
N SER A 568 -7.40 34.05 -14.55
CA SER A 568 -6.94 33.79 -13.18
C SER A 568 -6.78 32.28 -13.00
N SER A 569 -5.56 31.74 -13.14
CA SER A 569 -5.28 30.36 -12.73
C SER A 569 -5.23 30.28 -11.20
N ALA A 570 -6.37 29.95 -10.59
CA ALA A 570 -6.37 29.39 -9.24
C ALA A 570 -5.53 28.10 -9.23
N ASP A 571 -4.79 27.88 -8.16
CA ASP A 571 -4.13 26.60 -7.95
C ASP A 571 -5.20 25.54 -7.57
N PRO A 572 -5.39 24.46 -8.35
CA PRO A 572 -6.48 23.50 -8.13
C PRO A 572 -6.33 22.64 -6.85
N VAL A 573 -5.25 22.84 -6.07
CA VAL A 573 -5.00 22.16 -4.80
C VAL A 573 -5.06 23.13 -3.61
N THR A 574 -4.90 24.44 -3.82
CA THR A 574 -4.83 25.45 -2.73
C THR A 574 -5.76 26.66 -2.88
N ASP A 575 -6.51 26.75 -3.99
CA ASP A 575 -7.40 27.89 -4.36
C ASP A 575 -6.74 29.28 -4.38
N ALA A 576 -5.42 29.35 -4.20
CA ALA A 576 -4.69 30.61 -4.17
C ALA A 576 -4.71 31.29 -5.55
N SER A 577 -5.31 32.48 -5.63
CA SER A 577 -5.25 33.33 -6.83
C SER A 577 -3.81 33.80 -7.09
N ARG A 578 -3.18 33.22 -8.11
CA ARG A 578 -1.81 33.53 -8.51
C ARG A 578 -1.77 34.88 -9.23
N LYS A 579 -1.37 35.94 -8.50
CA LYS A 579 -1.06 37.24 -9.11
C LYS A 579 0.03 37.08 -10.17
N THR A 580 -0.18 37.68 -11.34
CA THR A 580 0.82 37.71 -12.42
C THR A 580 2.14 38.30 -11.89
N PRO A 581 3.29 37.61 -12.04
CA PRO A 581 4.57 38.14 -11.62
C PRO A 581 4.98 39.32 -12.50
N THR A 582 5.79 40.23 -11.94
CA THR A 582 6.46 41.30 -12.68
C THR A 582 7.89 40.95 -13.05
N LYS A 583 8.53 39.99 -12.34
CA LYS A 583 9.81 39.38 -12.76
C LYS A 583 9.82 37.86 -12.58
N MET A 584 10.62 37.17 -13.38
CA MET A 584 10.98 35.76 -13.17
C MET A 584 12.46 35.66 -12.86
N ALA A 585 12.79 35.14 -11.67
CA ALA A 585 14.16 34.98 -11.20
C ALA A 585 14.59 33.50 -11.23
N PHE A 586 15.81 33.25 -11.67
CA PHE A 586 16.40 31.92 -11.85
C PHE A 586 17.78 31.87 -11.18
N TRP A 587 17.98 31.00 -10.20
CA TRP A 587 19.30 30.73 -9.61
C TRP A 587 19.78 29.42 -10.22
N ILE A 588 20.85 29.50 -11.00
CA ILE A 588 21.43 28.44 -11.83
C ILE A 588 22.79 28.11 -11.23
N VAL A 589 23.05 26.83 -10.97
CA VAL A 589 24.37 26.36 -10.53
C VAL A 589 24.77 25.15 -11.36
N ASP A 590 25.98 25.24 -11.92
CA ASP A 590 26.58 24.18 -12.71
C ASP A 590 27.66 23.46 -11.89
N ARG A 591 27.59 22.14 -11.87
CA ARG A 591 28.50 21.24 -11.13
C ARG A 591 28.78 20.02 -11.98
N ASN A 592 30.03 19.88 -12.44
CA ASN A 592 30.45 18.92 -13.47
C ASN A 592 29.58 19.10 -14.74
N GLU A 593 29.04 18.02 -15.30
CA GLU A 593 28.16 18.03 -16.48
C GLU A 593 26.68 18.28 -16.14
N HIS A 594 26.38 18.69 -14.89
CA HIS A 594 25.02 18.81 -14.37
C HIS A 594 24.69 20.23 -13.91
N ARG A 595 23.48 20.69 -14.28
CA ARG A 595 22.88 21.97 -13.92
C ARG A 595 21.71 21.75 -12.96
N SER A 596 21.67 22.57 -11.93
CA SER A 596 20.55 22.70 -11.00
C SER A 596 19.99 24.13 -11.08
N MET A 597 18.67 24.29 -10.96
CA MET A 597 17.99 25.56 -11.18
C MET A 597 16.77 25.75 -10.28
N LEU A 598 16.80 26.79 -9.44
CA LEU A 598 15.64 27.29 -8.69
C LEU A 598 14.96 28.42 -9.48
N ARG A 599 13.62 28.42 -9.52
CA ARG A 599 12.77 29.30 -10.33
C ARG A 599 11.76 30.01 -9.41
N ALA A 600 11.74 31.34 -9.41
CA ALA A 600 10.84 32.14 -8.56
C ALA A 600 10.04 33.17 -9.36
N PRO A 601 8.69 33.17 -9.27
CA PRO A 601 7.88 34.32 -9.66
C PRO A 601 8.02 35.44 -8.62
N VAL A 602 8.45 36.62 -9.07
CA VAL A 602 8.59 37.82 -8.24
C VAL A 602 7.42 38.75 -8.49
N THR A 603 6.77 39.17 -7.41
CA THR A 603 5.69 40.17 -7.41
C THR A 603 6.17 41.47 -6.75
N ASP A 604 5.41 42.55 -6.93
CA ASP A 604 5.75 43.91 -6.48
C ASP A 604 6.00 44.06 -4.98
N SER A 605 5.56 43.09 -4.17
CA SER A 605 5.86 43.03 -2.74
C SER A 605 7.33 42.73 -2.42
N GLY A 606 8.12 42.25 -3.40
CA GLY A 606 9.52 41.82 -3.23
C GLY A 606 9.72 40.58 -2.35
N ARG A 607 8.68 40.12 -1.64
CA ARG A 607 8.74 39.06 -0.63
C ARG A 607 9.27 37.73 -1.19
N SER A 608 8.72 37.28 -2.32
CA SER A 608 9.15 36.02 -2.96
C SER A 608 10.58 36.06 -3.52
N ARG A 609 11.16 37.25 -3.76
CA ARG A 609 12.59 37.39 -4.12
C ARG A 609 13.47 37.08 -2.91
N THR A 610 13.18 37.69 -1.76
CA THR A 610 13.90 37.46 -0.49
C THR A 610 13.79 36.00 -0.05
N GLU A 611 12.59 35.43 -0.13
CA GLU A 611 12.34 34.02 0.20
C GLU A 611 13.11 33.09 -0.75
N ALA A 612 13.10 33.33 -2.06
CA ALA A 612 13.86 32.53 -3.02
C ALA A 612 15.40 32.67 -2.85
N ASP A 613 15.91 33.85 -2.50
CA ASP A 613 17.33 34.03 -2.14
C ASP A 613 17.71 33.21 -0.89
N GLN A 614 16.82 33.11 0.11
CA GLN A 614 17.04 32.23 1.27
C GLN A 614 17.08 30.74 0.88
N ILE A 615 16.19 30.29 0.00
CA ILE A 615 16.22 28.90 -0.51
C ILE A 615 17.50 28.65 -1.32
N ALA A 616 17.89 29.56 -2.20
CA ALA A 616 19.11 29.44 -2.98
C ALA A 616 20.39 29.40 -2.12
N GLN A 617 20.39 30.02 -0.94
CA GLN A 617 21.49 29.94 0.03
C GLN A 617 21.45 28.68 0.92
N ALA A 618 20.25 28.17 1.20
CA ALA A 618 20.06 26.97 2.02
C ALA A 618 20.27 25.66 1.24
N LEU A 619 20.00 25.67 -0.07
CA LEU A 619 20.30 24.57 -0.98
C LEU A 619 21.81 24.28 -1.00
N SER A 620 22.15 23.02 -0.79
CA SER A 620 23.47 22.46 -1.08
C SER A 620 23.50 22.00 -2.54
N TRP A 621 24.24 22.73 -3.38
CA TRP A 621 24.25 22.58 -4.84
C TRP A 621 25.27 21.56 -5.35
#